data_AF-A0A7Y6PNN0-F1
#
_entry.id   AF-A0A7Y6PNN0-F1
#
_cell.length_a   1.000
_cell.length_b   1.000
_cell.length_c   1.000
_cell.angle_alpha   90.00
_cell.angle_beta   90.00
_cell.angle_gamma   90.00
#
_symmetry.space_group_name_H-M   'P 1'
#
loop_
_entity.id
_entity.type
_entity.pdbx_description
1 polymer ?
#
loop_
_entity_poly.entity_id
_entity_poly.type
_entity_poly.pdbx_seq_one_letter_code
_entity_poly.pdbx_strand_id
1 'polypeptide(L)'
;MPLALHTPTAKTVGPPPIRETDLDRILKLIPTEILAFYTAAVPISPQVPWKLFPFALFVTGLVLVPLVLFLDGRNTSQPASPAQYVVRILAFAAWAMAISWPFSAWSSGEDLNWVRSLAVLIVPLIGALVLRGDKLPTPSF
;
A
#
# COMPACT_ATOMS: atom_id res chain seq x y z
N MET A 1 18.71 24.83 56.32
CA MET A 1 18.12 25.33 55.07
C MET A 1 18.48 24.35 53.96
N PRO A 2 17.54 23.55 53.43
CA PRO A 2 17.84 22.58 52.39
C PRO A 2 17.90 23.28 51.02
N LEU A 3 18.97 22.99 50.27
CA LEU A 3 19.25 23.53 48.94
C LEU A 3 18.43 22.74 47.91
N ALA A 4 17.43 23.36 47.30
CA ALA A 4 16.62 22.76 46.24
C ALA A 4 17.42 22.74 44.93
N LEU A 5 17.98 21.59 44.57
CA LEU A 5 18.58 21.36 43.26
C LEU A 5 17.46 21.29 42.21
N HIS A 6 17.24 22.39 41.48
CA HIS A 6 16.46 22.37 40.24
C HIS A 6 17.26 21.61 39.18
N THR A 7 16.96 20.33 39.00
CA THR A 7 17.45 19.54 37.87
C THR A 7 16.70 19.99 36.62
N PRO A 8 17.35 20.61 35.62
CA PRO A 8 16.71 20.90 34.35
C PRO A 8 16.40 19.56 33.68
N THR A 9 15.14 19.23 33.50
CA THR A 9 14.70 18.12 32.65
C THR A 9 15.25 18.36 31.25
N ALA A 10 16.31 17.62 30.91
CA ALA A 10 16.82 17.55 29.55
C ALA A 10 15.66 17.09 28.66
N LYS A 11 15.16 18.00 27.82
CA LYS A 11 14.14 17.72 26.83
C LYS A 11 14.74 16.69 25.88
N THR A 12 14.33 15.43 26.01
CA THR A 12 14.76 14.34 25.13
C THR A 12 14.35 14.71 23.72
N VAL A 13 15.29 15.24 22.94
CA VAL A 13 15.11 15.47 21.51
C VAL A 13 15.05 14.07 20.90
N GLY A 14 13.82 13.59 20.67
CA GLY A 14 13.59 12.32 20.01
C GLY A 14 14.31 12.28 18.66
N PRO A 15 14.68 11.09 18.16
CA PRO A 15 15.33 10.95 16.87
C PRO A 15 14.52 11.70 15.80
N PRO A 16 15.19 12.38 14.86
CA PRO A 16 14.50 13.12 13.81
C PRO A 16 13.50 12.18 13.11
N PRO A 17 12.28 12.66 12.78
CA PRO A 17 11.29 11.81 12.13
C PRO A 17 11.91 11.26 10.86
N ILE A 18 12.11 9.94 10.82
CA ILE A 18 12.55 9.23 9.63
C ILE A 18 11.55 9.63 8.55
N ARG A 19 12.02 10.30 7.50
CA ARG A 19 11.19 10.62 6.34
C ARG A 19 10.82 9.28 5.70
N GLU A 20 9.67 8.75 6.10
CA GLU A 20 9.06 7.58 5.48
C GLU A 20 9.02 7.83 3.97
N THR A 21 9.59 6.91 3.21
CA THR A 21 9.54 6.98 1.74
C THR A 21 8.09 6.77 1.31
N ASP A 22 7.63 7.45 0.25
CA ASP A 22 6.23 7.31 -0.22
C ASP A 22 5.84 5.84 -0.43
N LEU A 23 6.80 5.04 -0.92
CA LEU A 23 6.68 3.58 -1.06
C LEU A 23 6.33 2.87 0.27
N ASP A 24 6.98 3.24 1.38
CA ASP A 24 6.73 2.64 2.69
C ASP A 24 5.30 2.93 3.17
N ARG A 25 4.78 4.12 2.87
CA ARG A 25 3.39 4.47 3.17
C ARG A 25 2.39 3.64 2.38
N ILE A 26 2.67 3.36 1.11
CA ILE A 26 1.82 2.52 0.27
C ILE A 26 1.84 1.06 0.75
N LEU A 27 3.02 0.57 1.13
CA LEU A 27 3.17 -0.78 1.66
C LEU A 27 2.37 -0.99 2.93
N LYS A 28 2.28 0.02 3.81
CA LYS A 28 1.43 -0.03 5.03
C LYS A 28 -0.07 -0.16 4.74
N LEU A 29 -0.53 0.19 3.53
CA LEU A 29 -1.95 0.07 3.16
C LEU A 29 -2.32 -1.36 2.74
N ILE A 30 -1.34 -2.12 2.24
CA ILE A 30 -1.54 -3.49 1.75
C ILE A 30 -1.39 -4.46 2.93
N PRO A 31 -2.33 -5.41 3.14
CA PRO A 31 -2.15 -6.44 4.16
C PRO A 31 -0.86 -7.23 3.91
N THR A 32 -0.08 -7.42 4.97
CA THR A 32 1.29 -7.99 4.89
C THR A 32 1.28 -9.41 4.37
N GLU A 33 0.21 -10.17 4.61
CA GLU A 33 0.01 -11.52 4.11
C GLU A 33 -0.06 -11.54 2.58
N ILE A 34 -0.74 -10.56 1.98
CA ILE A 34 -0.88 -10.46 0.52
C ILE A 34 0.43 -10.01 -0.10
N LEU A 35 1.12 -9.08 0.56
CA LEU A 35 2.45 -8.63 0.17
C LEU A 35 3.44 -9.81 0.16
N ALA A 36 3.46 -10.61 1.22
CA ALA A 36 4.33 -11.77 1.34
C ALA A 36 3.98 -12.86 0.30
N PHE A 37 2.70 -13.15 0.11
CA PHE A 37 2.25 -14.11 -0.90
C PHE A 37 2.69 -13.69 -2.31
N TYR A 38 2.42 -12.43 -2.69
CA TYR A 38 2.71 -11.95 -4.04
C TYR A 38 4.22 -11.85 -4.30
N THR A 39 5.00 -11.35 -3.33
CA THR A 39 6.47 -11.26 -3.46
C THR A 39 7.14 -12.64 -3.53
N ALA A 40 6.59 -13.65 -2.86
CA ALA A 40 7.06 -15.03 -2.97
C ALA A 40 6.66 -15.69 -4.31
N ALA A 41 5.47 -15.38 -4.83
CA ALA A 41 4.94 -16.01 -6.03
C ALA A 41 5.52 -15.43 -7.34
N VAL A 42 5.81 -14.13 -7.39
CA VAL A 42 6.30 -13.45 -8.61
C VAL A 42 7.58 -14.08 -9.18
N PRO A 43 8.64 -14.38 -8.41
CA PRO A 43 9.87 -14.99 -8.93
C PRO A 43 9.67 -16.42 -9.45
N ILE A 44 8.64 -17.12 -8.98
CA ILE A 44 8.30 -18.48 -9.40
C ILE A 44 7.50 -18.46 -10.71
N SER A 45 6.83 -17.34 -11.01
CA SER A 45 5.96 -17.22 -12.19
C SER A 45 6.58 -17.60 -13.54
N PRO A 46 7.87 -17.32 -13.85
CA PRO A 46 8.47 -17.71 -15.12
C PRO A 46 8.69 -19.22 -15.26
N GLN A 47 8.70 -19.96 -14.13
CA GLN A 47 8.91 -21.41 -14.10
C GLN A 47 7.62 -22.19 -14.37
N VAL A 48 6.46 -21.52 -14.31
CA VAL A 48 5.17 -22.14 -14.54
C VAL A 48 4.86 -22.07 -16.04
N PRO A 49 4.56 -23.20 -16.71
CA PRO A 49 4.32 -23.22 -18.17
C PRO A 49 3.02 -22.52 -18.59
N TRP A 50 2.22 -22.05 -17.63
CA TRP A 50 0.93 -21.43 -17.88
C TRP A 50 1.06 -19.91 -18.06
N LYS A 51 0.90 -19.44 -19.31
CA LYS A 51 1.05 -18.00 -19.67
C LYS A 51 0.17 -17.05 -18.87
N LEU A 52 -1.00 -17.50 -18.43
CA LEU A 52 -1.94 -16.68 -17.65
C LEU A 52 -1.65 -16.67 -16.15
N PHE A 53 -0.62 -17.39 -15.69
CA PHE A 53 -0.29 -17.50 -14.28
C PHE A 53 -0.01 -16.15 -13.59
N PRO A 54 0.75 -15.20 -14.16
CA PRO A 54 0.95 -13.88 -13.55
C PRO A 54 -0.35 -13.08 -13.42
N PHE A 55 -1.24 -13.20 -14.42
CA PHE A 55 -2.55 -12.56 -14.38
C PHE A 55 -3.46 -13.20 -13.33
N ALA A 56 -3.47 -14.53 -13.25
CA ALA A 56 -4.19 -15.25 -12.21
C ALA A 56 -3.72 -14.82 -10.82
N LEU A 57 -2.41 -14.76 -10.57
CA LEU A 57 -1.84 -14.24 -9.32
C LEU A 57 -2.30 -12.81 -9.01
N PHE A 58 -2.32 -11.93 -10.01
CA PHE A 58 -2.79 -10.56 -9.85
C PHE A 58 -4.27 -10.50 -9.46
N VAL A 59 -5.14 -11.21 -10.18
CA VAL A 59 -6.58 -11.28 -9.88
C VAL A 59 -6.83 -11.90 -8.50
N THR A 60 -6.11 -12.97 -8.17
CA THR A 60 -6.16 -13.60 -6.85
C THR A 60 -5.80 -12.58 -5.76
N GLY A 61 -4.70 -11.85 -5.89
CA GLY A 61 -4.33 -10.80 -4.95
C GLY A 61 -5.39 -9.71 -4.84
N LEU A 62 -5.97 -9.29 -5.97
CA LEU A 62 -7.00 -8.24 -6.03
C LEU A 62 -8.29 -8.63 -5.31
N VAL A 63 -8.65 -9.93 -5.33
CA VAL A 63 -9.77 -10.49 -4.55
C VAL A 63 -9.40 -10.70 -3.08
N LEU A 64 -8.16 -11.11 -2.80
CA LEU A 64 -7.72 -11.35 -1.43
C LEU A 64 -7.63 -10.06 -0.60
N VAL A 65 -7.23 -8.92 -1.18
CA VAL A 65 -7.16 -7.64 -0.45
C VAL A 65 -8.49 -7.27 0.24
N PRO A 66 -9.64 -7.17 -0.47
CA PRO A 66 -10.91 -6.87 0.18
C PRO A 66 -11.38 -8.03 1.08
N LEU A 67 -11.05 -9.28 0.75
CA LEU A 67 -11.41 -10.42 1.58
C LEU A 67 -10.73 -10.38 2.95
N VAL A 68 -9.42 -10.08 2.98
CA VAL A 68 -8.65 -9.92 4.22
C VAL A 68 -9.16 -8.73 5.01
N LEU A 69 -9.45 -7.59 4.36
CA LEU A 69 -10.04 -6.45 5.06
C LEU A 69 -11.40 -6.78 5.68
N PHE A 70 -12.21 -7.56 4.97
CA PHE A 70 -13.51 -7.97 5.45
C PHE A 70 -13.38 -8.90 6.68
N LEU A 71 -12.44 -9.83 6.66
CA LEU A 71 -12.14 -10.72 7.78
C LEU A 71 -11.59 -9.94 8.98
N ASP A 72 -10.68 -9.00 8.74
CA ASP A 72 -10.08 -8.16 9.78
C ASP A 72 -11.12 -7.23 10.44
N GLY A 73 -11.98 -6.60 9.62
CA GLY A 73 -13.10 -5.79 10.12
C GLY A 73 -14.13 -6.59 10.92
N ARG A 74 -14.33 -7.88 10.57
CA ARG A 74 -15.15 -8.79 11.38
C ARG A 74 -14.49 -9.14 12.71
N ASN A 75 -13.19 -9.43 12.73
CA ASN A 75 -12.47 -9.78 13.95
C ASN A 75 -12.34 -8.59 14.92
N THR A 76 -12.17 -7.38 14.39
CA THR A 76 -11.99 -6.15 15.20
C THR A 76 -13.29 -5.41 15.51
N SER A 77 -14.43 -5.88 14.99
CA SER A 77 -15.76 -5.25 15.13
C SER A 77 -15.82 -3.79 14.63
N GLN A 78 -14.85 -3.39 13.79
CA GLN A 78 -14.80 -2.07 13.18
C GLN A 78 -14.82 -2.24 11.66
N PRO A 79 -15.99 -2.13 11.01
CA PRO A 79 -16.06 -2.26 9.56
C PRO A 79 -15.30 -1.10 8.90
N ALA A 80 -14.35 -1.45 8.03
CA ALA A 80 -13.62 -0.47 7.23
C ALA A 80 -14.59 0.32 6.33
N SER A 81 -14.31 1.61 6.13
CA SER A 81 -15.14 2.44 5.25
C SER A 81 -15.00 1.98 3.78
N PRO A 82 -16.05 2.14 2.94
CA PRO A 82 -16.00 1.74 1.53
C PRO A 82 -14.84 2.42 0.77
N ALA A 83 -14.52 3.67 1.11
CA ALA A 83 -13.40 4.40 0.54
C ALA A 83 -12.05 3.72 0.86
N GLN A 84 -11.91 3.16 2.06
CA GLN A 84 -10.69 2.45 2.47
C GLN A 84 -10.48 1.17 1.65
N TYR A 85 -11.55 0.45 1.29
CA TYR A 85 -11.44 -0.69 0.38
C TYR A 85 -10.91 -0.27 -0.99
N VAL A 86 -11.49 0.79 -1.58
CA VAL A 86 -11.08 1.28 -2.90
C VAL A 86 -9.61 1.71 -2.89
N VAL A 87 -9.20 2.50 -1.90
CA VAL A 87 -7.81 2.96 -1.79
C VAL A 87 -6.84 1.79 -1.66
N ARG A 88 -7.15 0.78 -0.85
CA ARG A 88 -6.26 -0.38 -0.66
C ARG A 88 -6.20 -1.29 -1.88
N ILE A 89 -7.31 -1.49 -2.57
CA ILE A 89 -7.34 -2.24 -3.85
C ILE A 89 -6.49 -1.53 -4.89
N LEU A 90 -6.64 -0.20 -5.04
CA LEU A 90 -5.84 0.59 -5.98
C LEU A 90 -4.36 0.60 -5.61
N ALA A 91 -4.04 0.73 -4.32
CA ALA A 91 -2.67 0.67 -3.82
C ALA A 91 -2.02 -0.69 -4.15
N PHE A 92 -2.72 -1.80 -3.89
CA PHE A 92 -2.25 -3.13 -4.26
C PHE A 92 -2.07 -3.27 -5.77
N ALA A 93 -3.08 -2.89 -6.55
CA ALA A 93 -3.04 -3.02 -8.01
C ALA A 93 -1.84 -2.29 -8.60
N ALA A 94 -1.62 -1.05 -8.17
CA ALA A 94 -0.53 -0.24 -8.68
C ALA A 94 0.85 -0.74 -8.21
N TRP A 95 0.96 -1.19 -6.95
CA TRP A 95 2.17 -1.84 -6.44
C TRP A 95 2.50 -3.14 -7.20
N ALA A 96 1.49 -4.00 -7.41
CA ALA A 96 1.66 -5.27 -8.11
C ALA A 96 2.07 -5.07 -9.58
N MET A 97 1.49 -4.06 -10.26
CA MET A 97 1.87 -3.65 -11.61
C MET A 97 3.28 -3.07 -11.70
N ALA A 98 3.75 -2.38 -10.65
CA ALA A 98 5.11 -1.85 -10.59
C ALA A 98 6.14 -3.01 -10.54
N ILE A 99 5.87 -4.02 -9.70
CA ILE A 99 6.75 -5.19 -9.54
C ILE A 99 6.72 -6.09 -10.77
N SER A 100 5.53 -6.41 -11.28
CA SER A 100 5.33 -7.38 -12.34
C SER A 100 4.29 -6.87 -13.33
N TRP A 101 4.44 -7.16 -14.62
CA TRP A 101 3.44 -6.81 -15.61
C TRP A 101 2.47 -7.99 -15.84
N PRO A 102 1.31 -8.05 -15.16
CA PRO A 102 0.41 -9.21 -15.24
C PRO A 102 -0.23 -9.37 -16.62
N PHE A 103 -0.23 -8.32 -17.44
CA PHE A 103 -0.81 -8.32 -18.78
C PHE A 103 0.16 -8.77 -19.88
N SER A 104 1.36 -9.23 -19.51
CA SER A 104 2.39 -9.69 -20.45
C SER A 104 1.89 -10.79 -21.41
N ALA A 105 0.89 -11.58 -21.02
CA ALA A 105 0.27 -12.58 -21.87
C ALA A 105 -0.53 -11.99 -23.06
N TRP A 106 -1.03 -10.76 -22.94
CA TRP A 106 -1.79 -10.06 -23.99
C TRP A 106 -1.01 -8.93 -24.66
N SER A 107 0.01 -8.41 -23.98
CA SER A 107 0.86 -7.34 -24.50
C SER A 107 2.29 -7.83 -24.75
N SER A 108 2.55 -8.31 -25.97
CA SER A 108 3.85 -8.81 -26.40
C SER A 108 4.82 -7.71 -26.87
N GLY A 109 4.38 -6.45 -26.95
CA GLY A 109 5.13 -5.34 -27.55
C GLY A 109 5.75 -4.39 -26.53
N GLU A 110 6.93 -3.85 -26.88
CA GLU A 110 7.64 -2.78 -26.16
C GLU A 110 6.77 -1.51 -25.94
N ASP A 111 5.65 -1.41 -26.65
CA ASP A 111 4.68 -0.31 -26.65
C ASP A 111 3.97 -0.05 -25.31
N LEU A 112 4.09 -0.92 -24.31
CA LEU A 112 3.40 -0.76 -23.01
C LEU A 112 4.35 -0.49 -21.83
N ASN A 113 5.66 -0.37 -22.06
CA ASN A 113 6.61 0.03 -21.03
C ASN A 113 6.28 1.40 -20.41
N TRP A 114 5.68 2.31 -21.18
CA TRP A 114 5.24 3.62 -20.68
C TRP A 114 4.11 3.52 -19.64
N VAL A 115 3.24 2.50 -19.73
CA VAL A 115 2.14 2.32 -18.75
C VAL A 115 2.71 1.88 -17.41
N ARG A 116 3.78 1.09 -17.40
CA ARG A 116 4.51 0.76 -16.18
C ARG A 116 5.07 2.01 -15.51
N SER A 117 5.61 2.96 -16.28
CA SER A 117 6.05 4.27 -15.76
C SER A 117 4.88 5.16 -15.30
N LEU A 118 3.73 5.10 -15.98
CA LEU A 118 2.53 5.85 -15.61
C LEU A 118 1.93 5.34 -14.29
N ALA A 119 1.94 4.02 -14.07
CA ALA A 119 1.47 3.40 -12.83
C ALA A 119 2.27 3.90 -11.61
N VAL A 120 3.58 4.11 -11.77
CA VAL A 120 4.45 4.69 -10.72
C VAL A 120 4.06 6.13 -10.38
N LEU A 121 3.51 6.90 -11.34
CA LEU A 121 3.05 8.27 -11.10
C LEU A 121 1.66 8.35 -10.45
N ILE A 122 0.77 7.41 -10.77
CA ILE A 122 -0.59 7.36 -10.22
C ILE A 122 -0.55 7.10 -8.70
N VAL A 123 0.42 6.33 -8.24
CA VAL A 123 0.58 5.92 -6.85
C VAL A 123 0.81 7.10 -5.88
N PRO A 124 1.81 7.98 -6.08
CA PRO A 124 1.96 9.21 -5.30
C PRO A 124 0.76 10.14 -5.44
N LEU A 125 0.15 10.21 -6.63
CA LEU A 125 -0.98 11.10 -6.90
C LEU A 125 -2.22 10.73 -6.08
N ILE A 126 -2.55 9.44 -6.01
CA ILE A 126 -3.63 8.93 -5.16
C ILE A 126 -3.30 9.15 -3.69
N GLY A 127 -2.05 8.87 -3.26
CA GLY A 127 -1.61 9.15 -1.90
C GLY A 127 -1.78 10.62 -1.51
N ALA A 128 -1.42 11.54 -2.41
CA ALA A 128 -1.57 12.98 -2.20
C ALA A 128 -3.04 13.43 -2.15
N LEU A 129 -3.92 12.83 -2.96
CA LEU A 129 -5.35 13.13 -2.94
C LEU A 129 -6.04 12.63 -1.66
N VAL A 130 -5.71 11.43 -1.21
CA VAL A 130 -6.25 10.85 0.04
C VAL A 130 -5.81 11.70 1.24
N LEU A 131 -4.54 12.08 1.32
CA LEU A 131 -4.02 12.94 2.40
C LEU A 131 -4.57 14.37 2.40
N ARG A 132 -5.07 14.86 1.26
CA ARG A 132 -5.78 16.15 1.18
C ARG A 132 -7.23 16.06 1.64
N GLY A 133 -7.88 14.91 1.49
CA GLY A 133 -9.27 14.70 1.89
C GLY A 133 -9.49 14.80 3.40
N ASP A 134 -8.54 14.33 4.21
CA ASP A 134 -8.63 14.33 5.68
C ASP A 134 -8.46 15.72 6.33
N LYS A 135 -8.19 16.77 5.53
CA LYS A 135 -7.99 18.14 6.02
C LYS A 135 -9.21 19.04 5.87
N LEU A 136 -10.41 18.52 5.59
CA LEU A 136 -11.62 19.35 5.63
C LEU A 136 -12.04 19.55 7.11
N PRO A 137 -11.92 20.77 7.67
CA PRO A 137 -12.42 21.04 9.00
C PRO A 137 -13.94 20.88 8.98
N THR A 138 -14.45 19.90 9.73
CA THR A 138 -15.87 19.87 10.08
C THR A 138 -16.20 21.14 10.84
N PRO A 139 -17.09 22.02 10.33
CA PRO A 139 -17.55 23.16 11.12
C PRO A 139 -18.29 22.61 12.33
N SER A 140 -17.77 22.87 13.52
CA SER A 140 -18.51 22.72 14.77
C SER A 140 -19.63 23.76 14.76
N PHE A 141 -20.87 23.30 14.58
CA PHE A 141 -22.07 24.06 14.91
C PHE A 141 -22.43 23.83 16.37
#